data_AF-A0A1F1EGB6-F1
#
_entry.id   AF-A0A1F1EGB6-F1
#
_cell.length_a   1.000
_cell.length_b   1.000
_cell.length_c   1.000
_cell.angle_alpha   90.00
_cell.angle_beta   90.00
_cell.angle_gamma   90.00
#
_symmetry.space_group_name_H-M   'P 1'
#
loop_
_entity.id
_entity.type
_entity.pdbx_description
1 polymer ?
#
loop_
_entity_poly.entity_id
_entity_poly.type
_entity_poly.pdbx_seq_one_letter_code
_entity_poly.pdbx_strand_id
1 'polypeptide(L)'
;MTKEELIEQCKYYNGEKECPYEDGSNGALWWNGEKCLLDSISCDENFFYRLIDFYKEALASGDCSGALVDQSFPIEKRVILFYLDLWHGKNFPYDGLDVINQY
;
A
#
# COMPACT_ATOMS: atom_id res chain seq x y z
N MET A 1 0.42 16.61 -0.40
CA MET A 1 -0.78 15.75 -0.45
C MET A 1 -1.36 15.69 0.95
N THR A 2 -2.67 15.83 1.07
CA THR A 2 -3.40 15.76 2.33
C THR A 2 -3.70 14.32 2.71
N LYS A 3 -4.05 14.08 3.97
CA LYS A 3 -4.51 12.77 4.45
C LYS A 3 -5.74 12.30 3.68
N GLU A 4 -6.65 13.20 3.34
CA GLU A 4 -7.90 12.91 2.63
C GLU A 4 -7.63 12.43 1.20
N GLU A 5 -6.74 13.10 0.47
CA GLU A 5 -6.32 12.69 -0.88
C GLU A 5 -5.66 11.30 -0.88
N LEU A 6 -4.95 10.94 0.20
CA LEU A 6 -4.35 9.62 0.37
C LEU A 6 -5.37 8.53 0.68
N ILE A 7 -6.39 8.83 1.49
CA ILE A 7 -7.51 7.90 1.75
C ILE A 7 -8.20 7.53 0.45
N GLU A 8 -8.39 8.47 -0.48
CA GLU A 8 -9.02 8.19 -1.79
C GLU A 8 -8.22 7.20 -2.66
N GLN A 9 -6.92 7.03 -2.38
CA GLN A 9 -6.07 6.05 -3.07
C GLN A 9 -6.07 4.67 -2.40
N CYS A 10 -6.48 4.60 -1.13
CA CYS A 10 -6.62 3.35 -0.38
C CYS A 10 -7.80 2.54 -0.92
N LYS A 11 -7.69 1.21 -0.85
CA LYS A 11 -8.75 0.29 -1.30
C LYS A 11 -9.56 -0.27 -0.13
N TYR A 12 -8.93 -0.43 1.03
CA TYR A 12 -9.51 -1.12 2.18
C TYR A 12 -9.84 -0.15 3.32
N TYR A 13 -8.95 0.79 3.64
CA TYR A 13 -9.12 1.81 4.66
C TYR A 13 -9.72 3.10 4.08
N ASN A 14 -10.94 3.44 4.49
CA ASN A 14 -11.66 4.65 4.05
C ASN A 14 -11.83 5.68 5.19
N GLY A 15 -11.01 5.59 6.24
CA GLY A 15 -11.11 6.46 7.41
C GLY A 15 -12.04 5.94 8.51
N GLU A 16 -12.46 4.68 8.45
CA GLU A 16 -13.26 4.05 9.50
C GLU A 16 -12.45 3.93 10.81
N LYS A 17 -13.13 4.01 11.96
CA LYS A 17 -12.45 3.87 13.26
C LYS A 17 -12.04 2.42 13.55
N GLU A 18 -12.80 1.46 13.06
CA GLU A 18 -12.63 0.03 13.32
C GLU A 18 -12.60 -0.74 12.00
N CYS A 19 -11.83 -1.83 11.98
CA CYS A 19 -11.72 -2.67 10.79
C CYS A 19 -13.05 -3.39 10.54
N PRO A 20 -13.68 -3.23 9.36
CA PRO A 20 -14.95 -3.90 9.06
C PRO A 20 -14.77 -5.36 8.63
N TYR A 21 -13.53 -5.81 8.45
CA TYR A 21 -13.20 -7.15 7.99
C TYR A 21 -13.01 -8.11 9.17
N GLU A 22 -13.22 -9.40 8.93
CA GLU A 22 -12.98 -10.43 9.94
C GLU A 22 -11.51 -10.47 10.35
N ASP A 23 -11.25 -10.59 11.65
CA ASP A 23 -9.89 -10.67 12.20
C ASP A 23 -9.11 -11.83 11.56
N GLY A 24 -7.89 -11.53 11.11
CA GLY A 24 -7.03 -12.50 10.41
C GLY A 24 -7.37 -12.71 8.93
N SER A 25 -8.41 -12.08 8.40
CA SER A 25 -8.67 -12.08 6.95
C SER A 25 -7.66 -11.23 6.19
N ASN A 26 -7.47 -11.53 4.90
CA ASN A 26 -6.65 -10.70 4.02
C ASN A 26 -7.15 -9.25 4.00
N GLY A 27 -8.48 -9.03 3.97
CA GLY A 27 -9.06 -7.69 4.02
C GLY A 27 -8.67 -6.93 5.29
N ALA A 28 -8.66 -7.60 6.45
CA ALA A 28 -8.22 -6.99 7.71
C ALA A 28 -6.74 -6.62 7.69
N LEU A 29 -5.89 -7.45 7.09
CA LEU A 29 -4.46 -7.19 6.98
C LEU A 29 -4.17 -5.98 6.07
N TRP A 30 -4.82 -5.90 4.91
CA TRP A 30 -4.72 -4.76 4.00
C TRP A 30 -5.23 -3.48 4.65
N TRP A 31 -6.38 -3.54 5.32
CA TRP A 31 -6.96 -2.40 6.04
C TRP A 31 -6.00 -1.89 7.11
N ASN A 32 -5.39 -2.79 7.89
CA ASN A 32 -4.43 -2.43 8.92
C ASN A 32 -3.17 -1.80 8.33
N GLY A 33 -2.65 -2.33 7.22
CA GLY A 33 -1.49 -1.75 6.55
C GLY A 33 -1.76 -0.33 6.03
N GLU A 34 -2.89 -0.10 5.36
CA GLU A 34 -3.26 1.22 4.84
C GLU A 34 -3.50 2.22 5.98
N LYS A 35 -4.13 1.78 7.07
CA LYS A 35 -4.29 2.59 8.27
C LYS A 35 -2.94 2.96 8.90
N CYS A 36 -2.02 2.00 9.04
CA CYS A 36 -0.68 2.24 9.57
C CYS A 36 0.11 3.23 8.71
N LEU A 37 -0.03 3.16 7.38
CA LEU A 37 0.56 4.14 6.47
C LEU A 37 0.03 5.55 6.77
N LEU A 38 -1.28 5.70 6.86
CA LEU A 38 -1.91 6.99 7.10
C LEU A 38 -1.62 7.54 8.49
N ASP A 39 -1.51 6.68 9.50
CA ASP A 39 -1.08 7.07 10.85
C ASP A 39 0.38 7.55 10.82
N SER A 40 1.25 6.89 10.05
CA SER A 40 2.65 7.32 9.87
C SER A 40 2.76 8.68 9.20
N ILE A 41 1.95 8.94 8.16
CA ILE A 41 1.90 10.22 7.46
C ILE A 41 1.30 11.32 8.34
N SER A 42 0.33 10.96 9.19
CA SER A 42 -0.25 11.91 10.16
C SER A 42 0.77 12.35 11.22
N CYS A 43 1.75 11.49 11.54
CA CYS A 43 2.84 11.79 12.47
C CYS A 43 4.01 12.52 11.80
N ASP A 44 4.27 12.24 10.52
CA ASP A 44 5.34 12.87 9.74
C ASP A 44 4.89 13.11 8.29
N GLU A 45 4.62 14.37 7.97
CA GLU A 45 4.20 14.82 6.64
C GLU A 45 5.21 14.49 5.52
N ASN A 46 6.49 14.31 5.87
CA ASN A 46 7.54 13.95 4.93
C ASN A 46 7.70 12.43 4.73
N PHE A 47 7.00 11.62 5.53
CA PHE A 47 7.07 10.16 5.45
C PHE A 47 6.72 9.67 4.04
N PHE A 48 5.65 10.21 3.46
CA PHE A 48 5.21 9.81 2.12
C PHE A 48 6.21 10.18 1.03
N TYR A 49 6.85 11.34 1.12
CA TYR A 49 7.87 11.75 0.16
C TYR A 49 9.11 10.86 0.22
N ARG A 50 9.55 10.46 1.43
CA ARG A 50 10.64 9.47 1.56
C ARG A 50 10.24 8.11 1.00
N LEU A 51 8.99 7.70 1.18
CA LEU A 51 8.44 6.48 0.58
C LEU A 51 8.45 6.53 -0.95
N ILE A 52 8.12 7.67 -1.56
CA ILE A 52 8.25 7.89 -3.01
C ILE A 52 9.71 7.71 -3.44
N ASP A 53 10.67 8.27 -2.70
CA ASP A 53 12.09 8.15 -3.04
C ASP A 53 12.58 6.70 -2.95
N PHE A 54 12.21 5.98 -1.88
CA PHE A 54 12.50 4.54 -1.76
C PHE A 54 11.87 3.72 -2.89
N TYR A 55 10.62 4.02 -3.25
CA TYR A 55 9.95 3.36 -4.36
C TYR A 55 10.68 3.62 -5.69
N LYS A 56 11.16 4.84 -5.95
CA LYS A 56 11.95 5.15 -7.15
C LYS A 56 13.29 4.41 -7.18
N GLU A 57 13.95 4.27 -6.04
CA GLU A 57 15.18 3.49 -5.93
C GLU A 57 14.93 2.00 -6.23
N ALA A 58 13.87 1.41 -5.67
CA ALA A 58 13.45 0.03 -5.94
C ALA A 58 13.02 -0.17 -7.41
N LEU A 59 12.39 0.84 -8.01
CA LEU A 59 12.05 0.84 -9.42
C LEU A 59 13.31 0.85 -10.30
N ALA A 60 14.32 1.63 -9.92
CA ALA A 60 15.59 1.73 -10.63
C ALA A 60 16.47 0.47 -10.49
N SER A 61 16.39 -0.24 -9.37
CA SER A 61 17.09 -1.51 -9.15
C SER A 61 16.47 -2.69 -9.89
N GLY A 62 15.22 -2.54 -10.40
CA GLY A 62 14.47 -3.61 -11.03
C GLY A 62 13.80 -4.56 -10.04
N ASP A 63 13.69 -4.16 -8.77
CA ASP A 63 13.06 -4.96 -7.71
C ASP A 63 11.52 -4.81 -7.70
N CYS A 64 10.96 -3.93 -8.55
CA CYS A 64 9.53 -3.73 -8.71
C CYS A 64 8.97 -4.43 -9.97
N SER A 65 7.76 -4.97 -9.87
CA SER A 65 7.01 -5.56 -11.00
C SER A 65 5.50 -5.39 -10.80
N GLY A 66 4.67 -5.75 -11.78
CA GLY A 66 3.21 -5.68 -11.66
C GLY A 66 2.66 -4.28 -11.52
N ALA A 67 1.68 -4.16 -10.63
CA ALA A 67 1.07 -2.88 -10.28
C ALA A 67 2.11 -1.83 -9.84
N LEU A 68 3.28 -2.23 -9.34
CA LEU A 68 4.35 -1.29 -8.96
C LEU A 68 5.03 -0.65 -10.17
N VAL A 69 4.97 -1.22 -11.38
CA VAL A 69 5.57 -0.63 -12.59
C VAL A 69 4.51 -0.11 -13.58
N ASP A 70 3.25 -0.51 -13.38
CA ASP A 70 2.14 -0.12 -14.25
C ASP A 70 1.85 1.38 -14.18
N GLN A 71 2.12 2.09 -15.28
CA GLN A 71 1.91 3.54 -15.40
C GLN A 71 0.43 3.95 -15.50
N SER A 72 -0.49 2.99 -15.61
CA SER A 72 -1.93 3.26 -15.55
C SER A 72 -2.39 3.63 -14.13
N PHE A 73 -1.63 3.25 -13.11
CA PHE A 73 -1.87 3.66 -11.73
C PHE A 73 -1.13 4.97 -11.39
N PRO A 74 -1.78 5.90 -10.66
CA PRO A 74 -1.10 7.05 -10.07
C PRO A 74 0.11 6.62 -9.24
N ILE A 75 1.14 7.46 -9.19
CA ILE A 75 2.37 7.14 -8.42
C ILE A 75 2.04 6.92 -6.94
N GLU A 76 1.08 7.66 -6.41
CA GLU A 76 0.62 7.60 -5.04
C GLU A 76 0.09 6.20 -4.70
N LYS A 77 -0.77 5.66 -5.57
CA LYS A 77 -1.32 4.32 -5.42
C LYS A 77 -0.24 3.24 -5.46
N ARG A 78 0.76 3.40 -6.34
CA ARG A 78 1.89 2.47 -6.43
C ARG A 78 2.78 2.51 -5.20
N VAL A 79 2.98 3.68 -4.62
CA VAL A 79 3.75 3.86 -3.37
C VAL A 79 3.01 3.27 -2.17
N ILE A 80 1.68 3.38 -2.12
CA ILE A 80 0.86 2.68 -1.11
C ILE A 80 1.04 1.18 -1.23
N LEU A 81 0.93 0.62 -2.45
CA LEU A 81 1.16 -0.81 -2.68
C LEU A 81 2.58 -1.24 -2.30
N PHE A 82 3.58 -0.42 -2.61
CA PHE A 82 4.98 -0.66 -2.22
C PHE A 82 5.16 -0.72 -0.70
N TYR A 83 4.55 0.22 0.04
CA TYR A 83 4.58 0.20 1.50
C TYR A 83 3.96 -1.08 2.07
N LEU A 84 2.82 -1.50 1.51
CA LEU A 84 2.10 -2.70 1.96
C LEU A 84 2.92 -3.97 1.69
N ASP A 85 3.56 -4.05 0.52
CA ASP A 85 4.48 -5.13 0.17
C ASP A 85 5.68 -5.21 1.15
N LEU A 86 6.27 -4.06 1.51
CA LEU A 86 7.32 -3.98 2.53
C LEU A 86 6.85 -4.43 3.92
N TRP A 87 5.62 -4.06 4.31
CA TRP A 87 5.07 -4.33 5.63
C TRP A 87 4.75 -5.82 5.85
N HIS A 88 4.31 -6.50 4.79
CA HIS A 88 3.89 -7.89 4.84
C HIS A 88 5.04 -8.89 4.58
N GLY A 89 6.15 -8.43 4.01
CA GLY A 89 7.31 -9.27 3.68
C GLY A 89 7.02 -10.31 2.60
N LYS A 90 8.04 -11.10 2.21
CA LYS A 90 7.99 -12.07 1.09
C LYS A 90 7.01 -13.26 1.26
N ASN A 91 6.28 -13.38 2.36
CA ASN A 91 5.52 -14.59 2.73
C ASN A 91 4.02 -14.33 2.97
N PHE A 92 3.45 -13.32 2.31
CA PHE A 92 2.05 -13.03 2.47
C PHE A 92 1.17 -13.96 1.61
N PRO A 93 0.20 -14.70 2.19
CA PRO A 93 -0.62 -15.65 1.46
C PRO A 93 -1.70 -14.91 0.67
N TYR A 94 -1.34 -14.63 -0.57
CA TYR A 94 -2.19 -14.16 -1.66
C TYR A 94 -3.23 -15.21 -2.09
N ASP A 95 -4.03 -15.76 -1.18
CA ASP A 95 -4.91 -16.90 -1.50
C ASP A 95 -6.37 -16.49 -1.68
N GLY A 96 -6.72 -16.36 -2.97
CA GLY A 96 -8.05 -16.06 -3.50
C GLY A 96 -8.10 -15.98 -5.04
N LEU A 97 -7.46 -16.96 -5.70
CA LEU A 97 -7.44 -17.36 -7.12
C LEU A 97 -7.01 -16.39 -8.24
N ASP A 98 -7.16 -15.07 -8.09
CA ASP A 98 -6.70 -14.06 -9.07
C ASP A 98 -5.49 -13.24 -8.60
N VAL A 99 -4.93 -13.54 -7.43
CA VAL A 99 -3.97 -12.65 -6.79
C VAL A 99 -2.58 -12.62 -7.47
N ILE A 100 -2.29 -13.52 -8.42
CA ILE A 100 -0.90 -13.89 -8.77
C ILE A 100 -0.55 -13.72 -10.26
N ASN A 101 -1.53 -13.57 -11.16
CA ASN A 101 -1.26 -13.55 -12.61
C ASN A 101 -0.88 -12.17 -13.19
N GLN A 102 -0.76 -11.13 -12.36
CA GLN A 102 -0.46 -9.76 -12.81
C GLN A 102 0.59 -9.05 -11.94
N TYR A 103 1.72 -9.73 -11.76
CA TYR A 103 2.97 -9.02 -12.04
C TYR A 103 3.08 -8.65 -13.53
#